data_AF-A0A1X7U3Y6-F1
#
_entry.id   AF-A0A1X7U3Y6-F1
#
_cell.length_a   1.000
_cell.length_b   1.000
_cell.length_c   1.000
_cell.angle_alpha   90.00
_cell.angle_beta   90.00
_cell.angle_gamma   90.00
#
_symmetry.space_group_name_H-M   'P 1'
#
loop_
_entity.id
_entity.type
_entity.pdbx_description
1 polymer ?
#
loop_
_entity_poly.entity_id
_entity_poly.type
_entity_poly.pdbx_seq_one_letter_code
_entity_poly.pdbx_strand_id
1 'polypeptide(L)'
;MAARRSIFSLCREILRKIKETESQFASKDATWSYLKRFMRERKGVPAGLYDRGREERTLAAFLQYITSSAIHRDLIQQYQKKGERSVEESAHLVGLKLPQEKN
;
A
#
# COMPACT_ATOMS: atom_id res chain seq x y z
N MET A 1 -13.74 17.25 14.99
CA MET A 1 -12.89 18.13 14.15
C MET A 1 -11.62 17.37 13.79
N ALA A 2 -11.41 17.01 12.52
CA ALA A 2 -10.17 16.36 12.11
C ALA A 2 -9.01 17.33 12.32
N ALA A 3 -8.08 17.01 13.22
CA ALA A 3 -6.88 17.81 13.40
C ALA A 3 -6.20 18.00 12.04
N ARG A 4 -5.96 19.26 11.64
CA ARG A 4 -5.22 19.57 10.41
C ARG A 4 -3.84 18.93 10.53
N ARG A 5 -3.65 17.78 9.87
CA ARG A 5 -2.34 17.14 9.79
C ARG A 5 -1.44 18.06 8.99
N SER A 6 -0.26 18.35 9.52
CA SER A 6 0.71 19.14 8.77
C SER A 6 1.19 18.34 7.56
N ILE A 7 1.43 19.01 6.44
CA ILE A 7 2.03 18.40 5.24
C ILE A 7 3.29 17.60 5.59
N PHE A 8 4.12 18.13 6.48
CA PHE A 8 5.33 17.44 6.96
C PHE A 8 5.03 16.15 7.72
N SER A 9 3.99 16.14 8.56
CA SER A 9 3.57 14.93 9.26
C SER A 9 3.09 13.85 8.28
N LEU A 10 2.32 14.24 7.26
CA LEU A 10 1.85 13.33 6.21
C LEU A 10 3.02 12.77 5.39
N CYS A 11 3.94 13.61 4.93
CA CYS A 11 5.12 13.15 4.21
C CYS A 11 5.96 12.18 5.05
N ARG A 12 6.15 12.46 6.34
CA ARG A 12 6.89 11.56 7.25
C ARG A 12 6.20 10.22 7.42
N GLU A 13 4.86 10.22 7.52
CA GLU A 13 4.06 9.01 7.66
C GLU A 13 4.10 8.16 6.39
N ILE A 14 3.97 8.79 5.21
CA ILE A 14 4.15 8.15 3.90
C ILE A 14 5.52 7.46 3.84
N LEU A 15 6.59 8.19 4.18
CA LEU A 15 7.95 7.65 4.15
C LEU A 15 8.14 6.45 5.08
N ARG A 16 7.53 6.50 6.28
CA ARG A 16 7.54 5.37 7.21
C ARG A 16 6.82 4.16 6.60
N LYS A 17 5.63 4.37 6.04
CA LYS A 17 4.82 3.30 5.43
C LYS A 17 5.50 2.64 4.24
N ILE A 18 6.16 3.43 3.42
CA ILE A 18 6.91 2.89 2.29
C ILE A 18 8.08 2.02 2.79
N LYS A 19 8.83 2.50 3.78
CA LYS A 19 9.92 1.71 4.40
C LYS A 19 9.43 0.40 5.03
N GLU A 20 8.24 0.41 5.63
CA GLU A 20 7.60 -0.80 6.19
C GLU A 20 7.18 -1.80 5.10
N THR A 21 6.72 -1.30 3.95
CA THR A 21 6.14 -2.13 2.87
C THR A 21 7.20 -2.71 1.93
N GLU A 22 8.32 -2.02 1.77
CA GLU A 22 9.41 -2.41 0.88
C GLU A 22 10.68 -2.68 1.69
N SER A 23 10.98 -3.96 1.92
CA SER A 23 12.24 -4.38 2.56
C SER A 23 13.48 -4.02 1.73
N GLN A 24 13.31 -3.81 0.42
CA GLN A 24 14.33 -3.34 -0.52
C GLN A 24 14.24 -1.84 -0.82
N PHE A 25 13.73 -1.03 0.10
CA PHE A 25 13.66 0.43 -0.10
C PHE A 25 15.07 1.04 -0.15
N ALA A 26 15.66 1.01 -1.33
CA ALA A 26 16.95 1.60 -1.61
C ALA A 26 16.82 3.11 -1.46
N SER A 27 17.81 3.75 -0.84
CA SER A 27 17.87 5.21 -0.63
C SER A 27 17.78 6.05 -1.92
N LYS A 28 17.76 5.40 -3.09
CA LYS A 28 17.61 5.93 -4.44
C LYS A 28 16.17 5.93 -4.98
N ASP A 29 15.18 5.53 -4.19
CA ASP A 29 13.80 5.51 -4.70
C ASP A 29 13.30 6.90 -5.14
N ALA A 30 12.64 6.95 -6.29
CA ALA A 30 12.15 8.18 -6.90
C ALA A 30 11.14 8.88 -5.99
N THR A 31 10.35 8.12 -5.23
CA THR A 31 9.38 8.60 -4.25
C THR A 31 10.04 9.37 -3.12
N TRP A 32 11.17 8.87 -2.61
CA TRP A 32 11.96 9.51 -1.56
C TRP A 32 12.53 10.85 -2.04
N SER A 33 13.07 10.87 -3.26
CA SER A 33 13.62 12.08 -3.88
C SER A 33 12.55 13.13 -4.14
N TYR A 34 11.38 12.71 -4.62
CA TYR A 34 10.22 13.57 -4.82
C TYR A 34 9.72 14.18 -3.51
N LEU A 35 9.51 13.37 -2.47
CA LEU A 35 8.99 13.86 -1.19
C LEU A 35 9.95 14.81 -0.49
N LYS A 36 11.26 14.56 -0.55
CA LYS A 36 12.27 15.50 -0.03
C LYS A 36 12.27 16.81 -0.81
N ARG A 37 12.19 16.76 -2.15
CA ARG A 37 12.08 17.96 -2.98
C ARG A 37 10.81 18.74 -2.64
N PHE A 38 9.68 18.06 -2.56
CA PHE A 38 8.38 18.63 -2.21
C PHE A 38 8.40 19.32 -0.84
N MET A 39 8.93 18.65 0.21
CA MET A 39 9.08 19.25 1.53
C MET A 39 10.00 20.48 1.53
N ARG A 40 11.08 20.47 0.75
CA ARG A 40 12.00 21.60 0.63
C ARG A 40 11.35 22.78 -0.08
N GLU A 41 10.65 22.54 -1.18
CA GLU A 41 9.94 23.57 -1.95
C GLU A 41 8.79 24.20 -1.16
N ARG A 42 8.18 23.47 -0.24
CA ARG A 42 7.11 23.98 0.63
C ARG A 42 7.63 24.58 1.94
N LYS A 43 8.92 24.40 2.26
CA LYS A 43 9.55 25.00 3.44
C LYS A 43 9.74 26.50 3.21
N GLY A 44 8.96 27.32 3.91
CA GLY A 44 9.06 28.78 3.85
C GLY A 44 8.11 29.44 2.85
N VAL A 45 7.25 28.67 2.16
CA VAL A 45 6.20 29.24 1.31
C VAL A 45 5.01 29.64 2.19
N PRO A 46 4.59 30.92 2.19
CA PRO A 46 3.38 31.36 2.87
C PRO A 46 2.17 30.56 2.42
N ALA A 47 1.28 30.21 3.35
CA ALA A 47 0.09 29.41 3.10
C ALA A 47 -0.92 30.03 2.11
N GLY A 48 -0.72 31.28 1.67
CA GLY A 48 -1.53 31.97 0.67
C GLY A 48 -1.03 31.86 -0.78
N LEU A 49 0.16 31.28 -1.01
CA LEU A 49 0.73 31.13 -2.36
C LEU A 49 0.44 29.75 -2.99
N TYR A 50 -0.24 28.84 -2.28
CA TYR A 50 -0.64 27.53 -2.77
C TYR A 50 -1.90 27.03 -2.09
N ASP A 51 -2.68 26.17 -2.77
CA ASP A 51 -3.83 25.49 -2.17
C ASP A 51 -3.34 24.36 -1.24
N ARG A 52 -3.01 24.76 -0.01
CA ARG A 52 -2.59 23.85 1.05
C ARG A 52 -3.60 22.73 1.29
N GLY A 53 -4.89 23.02 1.18
CA GLY A 53 -5.94 22.03 1.39
C GLY A 53 -5.93 20.94 0.32
N ARG A 54 -5.69 21.31 -0.94
CA ARG A 54 -5.52 20.34 -2.03
C ARG A 54 -4.29 19.47 -1.83
N GLU A 55 -3.16 20.03 -1.44
CA GLU A 55 -1.93 19.27 -1.21
C GLU A 55 -2.06 18.29 -0.04
N GLU A 56 -2.66 18.73 1.07
CA GLU A 56 -2.95 17.86 2.22
C GLU A 56 -3.86 16.69 1.82
N ARG A 57 -4.91 16.94 1.02
CA ARG A 57 -5.80 15.88 0.50
C ARG A 57 -5.06 14.91 -0.42
N THR A 58 -4.23 15.41 -1.34
CA THR A 58 -3.45 14.56 -2.25
C THR A 58 -2.50 13.65 -1.48
N LEU A 59 -1.78 14.18 -0.50
CA LEU A 59 -0.87 13.39 0.34
C LEU A 59 -1.63 12.37 1.20
N ALA A 60 -2.78 12.75 1.75
CA ALA A 60 -3.62 11.83 2.50
C ALA A 60 -4.14 10.68 1.62
N ALA A 61 -4.58 10.98 0.39
CA ALA A 61 -5.00 9.96 -0.58
C ALA A 61 -3.85 9.02 -0.97
N PHE A 62 -2.65 9.55 -1.15
CA PHE A 62 -1.46 8.74 -1.44
C PHE A 62 -1.09 7.82 -0.27
N LEU A 63 -1.14 8.33 0.97
CA LEU A 63 -0.94 7.51 2.17
C LEU A 63 -1.98 6.39 2.28
N GLN A 64 -3.25 6.71 2.01
CA GLN A 64 -4.33 5.73 1.99
C GLN A 64 -4.07 4.66 0.93
N TYR A 65 -3.66 5.04 -0.28
CA TYR A 65 -3.32 4.13 -1.36
C TYR A 65 -2.20 3.15 -0.99
N ILE A 66 -1.11 3.63 -0.40
CA ILE A 66 0.00 2.77 0.05
C ILE A 66 -0.49 1.78 1.11
N THR A 67 -1.29 2.27 2.06
CA THR A 67 -1.84 1.43 3.13
C THR A 67 -2.77 0.36 2.58
N SER A 68 -3.68 0.72 1.67
CA SER A 68 -4.58 -0.25 1.02
C SER A 68 -3.83 -1.25 0.16
N SER A 69 -2.76 -0.83 -0.53
CA SER A 69 -1.93 -1.73 -1.34
C SER A 69 -1.22 -2.77 -0.48
N ALA A 70 -0.73 -2.38 0.70
CA ALA A 70 -0.14 -3.31 1.65
C ALA A 70 -1.16 -4.35 2.16
N ILE A 71 -2.37 -3.91 2.53
CA ILE A 71 -3.48 -4.80 2.94
C ILE A 71 -3.87 -5.74 1.81
N HIS A 72 -3.99 -5.21 0.59
CA HIS A 72 -4.33 -6.02 -0.58
C HIS A 72 -3.30 -7.12 -0.85
N ARG A 73 -2.01 -6.80 -0.73
CA ARG A 73 -0.93 -7.79 -0.86
C ARG A 73 -1.02 -8.88 0.22
N ASP A 74 -1.31 -8.50 1.46
CA ASP A 74 -1.51 -9.44 2.57
C ASP A 74 -2.72 -10.35 2.31
N LEU A 75 -3.86 -9.81 1.88
CA LEU A 75 -5.04 -10.59 1.49
C LEU A 75 -4.73 -11.55 0.33
N ILE A 76 -3.99 -11.10 -0.68
CA ILE A 76 -3.55 -11.97 -1.77
C ILE A 76 -2.70 -13.12 -1.22
N GLN A 77 -1.71 -12.84 -0.37
CA GLN A 77 -0.87 -13.89 0.22
C GLN A 77 -1.69 -14.87 1.07
N GLN A 78 -2.68 -14.36 1.82
CA GLN A 78 -3.54 -15.18 2.67
C GLN A 78 -4.49 -16.08 1.87
N TYR A 79 -5.09 -15.58 0.79
CA TYR A 79 -6.21 -16.23 0.13
C TYR A 79 -5.92 -16.77 -1.27
N GLN A 80 -4.99 -16.18 -2.04
CA GLN A 80 -4.74 -16.56 -3.43
C GLN A 80 -4.18 -17.99 -3.58
N LYS A 81 -3.56 -18.54 -2.52
CA LYS A 81 -3.08 -19.94 -2.49
C LYS A 81 -3.88 -20.87 -1.57
N LYS A 82 -4.88 -20.36 -0.84
CA LYS A 82 -5.68 -21.15 0.12
C LYS A 82 -7.12 -21.44 -0.36
N GLY A 83 -7.55 -20.83 -1.45
CA GLY A 83 -8.90 -21.00 -2.01
C GLY A 83 -9.04 -22.16 -3.00
N GLU A 84 -7.97 -22.52 -3.72
CA GLU A 84 -7.97 -23.66 -4.62
C GLU A 84 -7.64 -24.93 -3.83
N ARG A 85 -8.67 -25.57 -3.27
CA ARG A 85 -8.55 -26.98 -2.87
C ARG A 85 -8.23 -27.78 -4.13
N SER A 86 -7.32 -28.74 -4.04
CA SER A 86 -7.05 -29.60 -5.20
C SER A 86 -8.32 -30.34 -5.62
N VAL A 87 -8.37 -30.81 -6.86
CA VAL A 87 -9.53 -31.60 -7.34
C VAL A 87 -9.69 -32.86 -6.48
N GLU A 88 -8.58 -33.45 -6.02
CA GLU A 88 -8.57 -34.56 -5.05
C GLU A 88 -9.20 -34.15 -3.72
N GLU A 89 -8.76 -33.05 -3.10
CA GLU A 89 -9.30 -32.59 -1.82
C GLU A 89 -10.79 -32.28 -1.92
N SER A 90 -11.22 -31.67 -3.03
CA SER A 90 -12.61 -31.34 -3.29
C SER A 90 -13.46 -32.60 -3.49
N ALA A 91 -12.96 -33.61 -4.20
CA ALA A 91 -13.63 -34.90 -4.37
C ALA A 91 -13.79 -35.62 -3.02
N HIS A 92 -12.73 -35.65 -2.20
CA HIS A 92 -12.77 -36.28 -0.88
C HIS A 92 -13.78 -35.64 0.08
N LEU A 93 -13.95 -34.32 0.04
CA LEU A 93 -14.91 -33.58 0.86
C LEU A 93 -16.37 -34.01 0.64
N VAL A 94 -16.71 -34.39 -0.58
CA VAL A 94 -18.07 -34.85 -0.94
C VAL A 94 -18.18 -36.37 -1.02
N GLY A 95 -17.15 -37.11 -0.56
CA GLY A 95 -17.11 -38.57 -0.58
C GLY A 95 -16.89 -39.18 -1.97
N LEU A 96 -16.45 -38.40 -2.94
CA LEU A 96 -16.12 -38.86 -4.30
C LEU A 96 -14.63 -39.24 -4.39
N LYS A 97 -14.33 -40.20 -5.27
CA LYS A 97 -12.96 -40.56 -5.65
C LYS A 97 -12.71 -40.14 -7.10
N LEU A 98 -11.54 -39.58 -7.38
CA LEU A 98 -11.12 -39.30 -8.75
C LEU A 98 -10.93 -40.61 -9.53
N PRO A 99 -11.39 -40.67 -10.80
CA PRO A 99 -11.12 -41.81 -11.63
C PRO A 99 -9.60 -41.91 -11.87
N GLN A 100 -9.03 -43.10 -11.68
CA GLN A 100 -7.66 -43.36 -12.10
C GLN A 100 -7.62 -43.33 -13.62
N GLU A 101 -6.82 -42.43 -14.20
CA GLU A 101 -6.56 -42.44 -15.64
C GLU A 101 -6.01 -43.82 -16.00
N LYS A 102 -6.81 -44.58 -16.77
CA LYS A 102 -6.34 -45.81 -17.39
C LYS A 102 -5.44 -45.40 -18.54
N ASN A 103 -4.13 -45.64 -18.38
CA ASN A 103 -3.16 -45.65 -19.48
C ASN A 103 -3.62 -46.57 -20.61
#